data_AF-A0A7Z9KVL7-F1
#
_entry.id   AF-A0A7Z9KVL7-F1
#
_cell.length_a   1.000
_cell.length_b   1.000
_cell.length_c   1.000
_cell.angle_alpha   90.00
_cell.angle_beta   90.00
_cell.angle_gamma   90.00
#
_symmetry.space_group_name_H-M   'P 1'
#
loop_
_entity.id
_entity.type
_entity.pdbx_description
1 polymer ?
#
loop_
_entity_poly.entity_id
_entity_poly.type
_entity_poly.pdbx_seq_one_letter_code
_entity_poly.pdbx_strand_id
1 'polypeptide(L)'
;MGVIVVTRTGVVTGSTSFQALSSLAASSVSSSFTVASNMNKIKVLSCGQATDGAGEEYQGLLKISGNAMKNGDAVYAIGGQVAAGTATGTNQNYVSIDTDLDVVPGNSCEISYAQVGSTATVDVAATIQFSS
;
A
#
# COMPACT_ATOMS: atom_id res chain seq x y z
N MET A 1 7.49 -22.87 8.26
CA MET A 1 7.69 -21.56 7.60
C MET A 1 7.19 -20.48 8.53
N GLY A 2 8.01 -19.49 8.83
CA GLY A 2 7.56 -18.31 9.57
C GLY A 2 6.84 -17.35 8.62
N VAL A 3 5.81 -16.67 9.12
CA VAL A 3 5.10 -15.60 8.41
C VAL A 3 5.18 -14.35 9.26
N ILE A 4 5.54 -13.22 8.65
CA ILE A 4 5.54 -11.90 9.30
C ILE A 4 4.68 -10.96 8.50
N VAL A 5 3.82 -10.21 9.19
CA VAL A 5 2.90 -9.25 8.59
C VAL A 5 3.38 -7.84 8.92
N VAL A 6 3.43 -6.97 7.91
CA VAL A 6 3.67 -5.54 8.11
C VAL A 6 2.52 -4.76 7.49
N THR A 7 1.91 -3.89 8.30
CA THR A 7 0.87 -2.96 7.86
C THR A 7 1.35 -1.53 7.99
N ARG A 8 0.99 -0.73 6.99
CA ARG A 8 1.13 0.74 6.98
C ARG A 8 -0.19 1.37 6.56
N THR A 9 -0.50 2.48 7.20
CA THR A 9 -1.69 3.27 6.95
C THR A 9 -1.31 4.71 6.63
N GLY A 10 -2.24 5.46 6.08
CA GLY A 10 -2.08 6.89 5.90
C GLY A 10 -3.35 7.54 5.40
N VAL A 11 -3.55 8.80 5.81
CA VAL A 11 -4.48 9.71 5.15
C VAL A 11 -3.64 10.46 4.13
N VAL A 12 -3.88 10.22 2.84
CA VAL A 12 -3.08 10.78 1.75
C VAL A 12 -3.99 11.58 0.83
N THR A 13 -3.59 12.81 0.53
CA THR A 13 -4.19 13.55 -0.59
C THR A 13 -3.48 13.06 -1.84
N GLY A 14 -4.20 12.25 -2.63
CA GLY A 14 -3.63 11.55 -3.75
C GLY A 14 -3.01 12.48 -4.78
N SER A 15 -1.88 12.03 -5.30
CA SER A 15 -1.08 12.72 -6.29
C SER A 15 -0.56 11.70 -7.28
N THR A 16 -0.15 12.17 -8.46
CA THR A 16 0.61 11.35 -9.41
C THR A 16 2.01 10.99 -8.89
N SER A 17 2.41 11.53 -7.73
CA SER A 17 3.64 11.18 -7.01
C SER A 17 3.36 10.27 -5.81
N PHE A 18 4.22 9.28 -5.59
CA PHE A 18 4.15 8.36 -4.46
C PHE A 18 4.42 9.07 -3.12
N GLN A 19 3.52 8.91 -2.17
CA GLN A 19 3.64 9.38 -0.79
C GLN A 19 3.80 8.18 0.14
N ALA A 20 4.77 8.26 1.06
CA ALA A 20 5.04 7.20 2.02
C ALA A 20 3.84 7.00 2.96
N LEU A 21 3.44 5.74 3.17
CA LEU A 21 2.47 5.39 4.20
C LEU A 21 3.22 5.28 5.53
N SER A 22 3.25 6.39 6.27
CA SER A 22 4.16 6.60 7.41
C SER A 22 3.52 6.46 8.78
N SER A 23 2.27 6.00 8.87
CA SER A 23 1.61 5.80 10.16
C SER A 23 1.05 4.39 10.27
N LEU A 24 0.90 3.88 11.50
CA LEU A 24 0.03 2.74 11.78
C LEU A 24 -1.03 3.25 12.75
N ALA A 25 -2.15 3.73 12.20
CA ALA A 25 -3.10 4.57 12.91
C ALA A 25 -2.37 5.72 13.63
N ALA A 26 -2.65 5.96 14.91
CA ALA A 26 -1.99 7.00 15.70
C ALA A 26 -0.54 6.67 16.14
N SER A 27 0.04 5.55 15.69
CA SER A 27 1.41 5.16 16.01
C SER A 27 2.43 5.90 15.14
N SER A 28 3.47 6.45 15.76
CA SER A 28 4.59 7.17 15.11
C SER A 28 5.67 6.23 14.56
N VAL A 29 5.29 5.07 14.01
CA VAL A 29 6.25 4.15 13.39
C VAL A 29 6.81 4.75 12.10
N SER A 30 8.08 4.47 11.81
CA SER A 30 8.69 4.89 10.55
C SER A 30 7.96 4.28 9.34
N SER A 31 7.84 5.06 8.25
CA SER A 31 7.37 4.56 6.94
C SER A 31 8.23 3.41 6.43
N SER A 32 9.54 3.50 6.71
CA SER A 32 10.51 2.45 6.45
C SER A 32 10.54 1.43 7.58
N PHE A 33 10.66 0.15 7.22
CA PHE A 33 10.79 -0.96 8.16
C PHE A 33 11.79 -1.99 7.66
N THR A 34 12.44 -2.66 8.62
CA THR A 34 13.45 -3.67 8.33
C THR A 34 12.80 -5.03 8.07
N VAL A 35 13.20 -5.69 6.99
CA VAL A 35 12.81 -7.07 6.71
C VAL A 35 13.44 -7.96 7.77
N ALA A 36 12.60 -8.68 8.53
CA ALA A 36 13.07 -9.52 9.62
C ALA A 36 14.01 -10.64 9.13
N SER A 37 14.87 -11.11 10.03
CA SER A 37 15.78 -12.23 9.74
C SER A 37 15.02 -13.45 9.20
N ASN A 38 15.61 -14.13 8.24
CA ASN A 38 15.07 -15.32 7.57
C ASN A 38 13.82 -15.08 6.70
N MET A 39 13.36 -13.84 6.50
CA MET A 39 12.31 -13.50 5.53
C MET A 39 12.93 -13.08 4.20
N ASN A 40 12.70 -13.85 3.14
CA ASN A 40 13.34 -13.65 1.83
C ASN A 40 12.34 -13.36 0.70
N LYS A 41 11.04 -13.46 0.99
CA LYS A 41 9.97 -13.21 0.02
C LYS A 41 8.87 -12.34 0.61
N ILE A 42 8.27 -11.50 -0.22
CA ILE A 42 6.91 -10.99 -0.02
C ILE A 42 5.97 -11.86 -0.86
N LYS A 43 4.98 -12.47 -0.20
CA LYS A 43 4.07 -13.44 -0.81
C LYS A 43 2.68 -12.91 -1.06
N VAL A 44 2.24 -11.95 -0.25
CA VAL A 44 0.91 -11.36 -0.38
C VAL A 44 1.03 -9.86 -0.16
N LEU A 45 0.38 -9.11 -1.04
CA LEU A 45 0.05 -7.70 -0.87
C LEU A 45 -1.45 -7.59 -0.71
N SER A 46 -1.94 -6.94 0.34
CA SER A 46 -3.32 -6.49 0.39
C SER A 46 -3.42 -5.00 0.64
N CYS A 47 -4.43 -4.37 0.06
CA CYS A 47 -4.66 -2.95 0.22
C CYS A 47 -6.16 -2.67 0.30
N GLY A 48 -6.56 -1.96 1.34
CA GLY A 48 -7.85 -1.30 1.44
C GLY A 48 -7.69 0.19 1.25
N GLN A 49 -8.62 0.82 0.53
CA GLN A 49 -8.73 2.28 0.48
C GLN A 49 -10.18 2.72 0.62
N ALA A 50 -10.38 3.89 1.22
CA ALA A 50 -11.67 4.55 1.37
C ALA A 50 -11.51 6.06 1.10
N THR A 51 -12.51 6.65 0.47
CA THR A 51 -12.55 8.08 0.13
C THR A 51 -13.85 8.66 0.66
N ASP A 52 -13.75 9.75 1.40
CA ASP A 52 -14.90 10.55 1.80
C ASP A 52 -15.06 11.71 0.81
N GLY A 53 -15.70 11.42 -0.31
CA GLY A 53 -15.75 12.34 -1.43
C GLY A 53 -16.92 12.08 -2.37
N ALA A 54 -17.46 13.16 -2.92
CA ALA A 54 -18.49 13.11 -3.96
C ALA A 54 -17.87 13.49 -5.31
N GLY A 55 -17.85 12.55 -6.26
CA GLY A 55 -17.43 12.82 -7.64
C GLY A 55 -15.97 12.47 -7.95
N GLU A 56 -15.23 11.84 -7.04
CA GLU A 56 -13.85 11.41 -7.30
C GLU A 56 -13.82 10.10 -8.08
N GLU A 57 -13.04 10.12 -9.17
CA GLU A 57 -12.77 8.97 -10.01
C GLU A 57 -11.26 8.82 -10.13
N TYR A 58 -10.71 7.75 -9.56
CA TYR A 58 -9.27 7.56 -9.57
C TYR A 58 -8.89 6.08 -9.50
N GLN A 59 -7.69 5.78 -9.95
CA GLN A 59 -7.03 4.49 -9.80
C GLN A 59 -5.91 4.62 -8.76
N GLY A 60 -5.94 3.76 -7.74
CA GLY A 60 -4.87 3.70 -6.75
C GLY A 60 -3.67 2.89 -7.25
N LEU A 61 -2.48 3.31 -6.85
CA LEU A 61 -1.21 2.59 -7.04
C LEU A 61 -0.52 2.42 -5.70
N LEU A 62 -0.02 1.21 -5.42
CA LEU A 62 0.82 0.95 -4.26
C LEU A 62 2.23 0.58 -4.73
N LYS A 63 3.25 1.16 -4.11
CA LYS A 63 4.65 0.85 -4.39
C LYS A 63 5.35 0.34 -3.14
N ILE A 64 6.02 -0.81 -3.30
CA ILE A 64 7.00 -1.33 -2.34
C ILE A 64 8.38 -1.00 -2.88
N SER A 65 9.19 -0.31 -2.08
CA SER A 65 10.50 0.19 -2.49
C SER A 65 11.54 0.05 -1.38
N GLY A 66 12.82 0.23 -1.71
CA GLY A 66 13.92 0.25 -0.75
C GLY A 66 15.04 -0.74 -1.08
N ASN A 67 16.14 -0.66 -0.32
CA ASN A 67 17.33 -1.48 -0.55
C ASN A 67 17.16 -2.96 -0.19
N ALA A 68 16.03 -3.33 0.42
CA ALA A 68 15.66 -4.73 0.58
C ALA A 68 15.16 -5.36 -0.73
N MET A 69 14.64 -4.58 -1.68
CA MET A 69 14.05 -5.10 -2.92
C MET A 69 15.13 -5.52 -3.91
N LYS A 70 15.25 -6.82 -4.23
CA LYS A 70 16.33 -7.31 -5.11
C LYS A 70 16.15 -6.91 -6.57
N ASN A 71 14.91 -6.83 -7.04
CA ASN A 71 14.57 -6.61 -8.44
C ASN A 71 14.08 -5.17 -8.71
N GLY A 72 14.41 -4.24 -7.80
CA GLY A 72 13.90 -2.87 -7.83
C GLY A 72 12.51 -2.72 -7.22
N ASP A 73 11.98 -1.50 -7.30
CA ASP A 73 10.65 -1.16 -6.78
C ASP A 73 9.55 -1.98 -7.47
N ALA A 74 8.60 -2.49 -6.69
CA ALA A 74 7.41 -3.16 -7.20
C ALA A 74 6.20 -2.23 -7.10
N VAL A 75 5.48 -2.02 -8.19
CA VAL A 75 4.29 -1.15 -8.27
C VAL A 75 3.07 -1.99 -8.67
N TYR A 76 2.00 -1.86 -7.91
CA TYR A 76 0.74 -2.58 -8.13
C TYR A 76 -0.40 -1.59 -8.33
N ALA A 77 -1.21 -1.82 -9.35
CA ALA A 77 -2.55 -1.24 -9.41
C ALA A 77 -3.40 -1.89 -8.31
N ILE A 78 -4.09 -1.07 -7.53
CA ILE A 78 -5.00 -1.56 -6.49
C ILE A 78 -6.46 -1.30 -6.88
N GLY A 79 -7.40 -1.30 -5.94
CA GLY A 79 -8.78 -0.93 -6.28
C GLY A 79 -8.87 0.48 -6.87
N GLY A 80 -9.89 0.73 -7.68
CA GLY A 80 -10.20 2.04 -8.25
C GLY A 80 -11.51 2.58 -7.70
N GLN A 81 -11.62 3.89 -7.57
CA GLN A 81 -12.85 4.57 -7.21
C GLN A 81 -13.54 5.08 -8.48
N VAL A 82 -14.84 4.82 -8.60
CA VAL A 82 -15.70 5.46 -9.60
C VAL A 82 -16.77 6.26 -8.87
N ALA A 83 -17.16 7.40 -9.43
CA ALA A 83 -18.18 8.25 -8.83
C ALA A 83 -19.55 7.61 -9.04
N ALA A 84 -20.22 7.23 -7.96
CA ALA A 84 -21.57 6.70 -8.02
C ALA A 84 -22.56 7.89 -7.94
N GLY A 85 -22.88 8.50 -9.08
CA GLY A 85 -23.58 9.80 -9.18
C GLY A 85 -24.69 10.10 -8.16
N THR A 86 -25.70 9.24 -8.00
CA THR A 86 -26.80 9.42 -7.02
C THR A 86 -26.69 8.51 -5.78
N ALA A 87 -25.64 7.70 -5.69
CA ALA A 87 -25.43 6.83 -4.53
C ALA A 87 -24.54 7.58 -3.53
N THR A 88 -25.16 8.08 -2.47
CA THR A 88 -24.43 8.50 -1.28
C THR A 88 -23.91 7.24 -0.59
N GLY A 89 -22.69 6.80 -0.91
CA GLY A 89 -22.10 5.60 -0.33
C GLY A 89 -20.78 5.21 -0.98
N THR A 90 -19.77 4.98 -0.13
CA THR A 90 -18.39 4.65 -0.50
C THR A 90 -18.26 3.17 -0.89
N ASN A 91 -17.53 2.89 -1.97
CA ASN A 91 -17.05 1.56 -2.29
C ASN A 91 -15.78 1.28 -1.46
N GLN A 92 -15.84 0.26 -0.61
CA GLN A 92 -14.61 -0.29 -0.01
C GLN A 92 -13.84 -1.01 -1.10
N ASN A 93 -12.73 -0.42 -1.50
CA ASN A 93 -11.84 -0.98 -2.50
C ASN A 93 -10.77 -1.81 -1.79
N TYR A 94 -11.04 -3.10 -1.64
CA TYR A 94 -10.07 -4.07 -1.11
C TYR A 94 -9.52 -4.93 -2.25
N VAL A 95 -8.20 -5.06 -2.30
CA VAL A 95 -7.50 -6.00 -3.19
C VAL A 95 -6.55 -6.86 -2.38
N SER A 96 -6.39 -8.11 -2.79
CA SER A 96 -5.34 -9.02 -2.32
C SER A 96 -4.66 -9.64 -3.54
N ILE A 97 -3.34 -9.56 -3.59
CA ILE A 97 -2.52 -9.96 -4.72
C ILE A 97 -1.47 -10.94 -4.22
N ASP A 98 -1.45 -12.13 -4.80
CA ASP A 98 -0.36 -13.08 -4.61
C ASP A 98 0.89 -12.60 -5.36
N THR A 99 2.03 -12.67 -4.68
CA THR A 99 3.32 -12.16 -5.16
C THR A 99 4.44 -13.16 -4.86
N ASP A 100 5.61 -12.92 -5.43
CA ASP A 100 6.84 -13.63 -5.10
C ASP A 100 8.06 -12.71 -5.21
N LEU A 101 7.98 -11.56 -4.52
CA LEU A 101 9.02 -10.55 -4.59
C LEU A 101 10.21 -10.96 -3.73
N ASP A 102 11.39 -11.08 -4.35
CA ASP A 102 12.63 -11.34 -3.64
C ASP A 102 13.09 -10.15 -2.81
N VAL A 103 13.33 -10.39 -1.51
CA VAL A 103 13.84 -9.39 -0.58
C VAL A 103 15.11 -9.84 0.14
N VAL A 104 15.87 -8.88 0.64
CA VAL A 104 17.09 -9.08 1.44
C VAL A 104 16.74 -8.90 2.93
N PRO A 105 16.80 -9.97 3.75
CA PRO A 105 16.64 -9.83 5.20
C PRO A 105 17.65 -8.84 5.79
N GLY A 106 17.23 -8.07 6.80
CA GLY A 106 18.07 -7.08 7.48
C GLY A 106 18.15 -5.71 6.79
N ASN A 107 17.73 -5.61 5.52
CA ASN A 107 17.60 -4.36 4.80
C ASN A 107 16.20 -3.73 5.02
N SER A 108 16.02 -2.51 4.54
CA SER A 108 14.79 -1.75 4.73
C SER A 108 13.94 -1.66 3.47
N CYS A 109 12.64 -1.64 3.69
CA CYS A 109 11.65 -1.33 2.66
C CYS A 109 10.59 -0.38 3.19
N GLU A 110 9.88 0.27 2.27
CA GLU A 110 8.82 1.22 2.53
C GLU A 110 7.62 0.91 1.63
N ILE A 111 6.42 1.20 2.13
CA ILE A 111 5.18 1.16 1.37
C ILE A 111 4.74 2.60 1.10
N SER A 112 4.43 2.90 -0.16
CA SER A 112 3.96 4.22 -0.60
C SER A 112 2.75 4.10 -1.52
N TYR A 113 1.99 5.18 -1.64
CA TYR A 113 0.73 5.22 -2.37
C TYR A 113 0.68 6.43 -3.32
N ALA A 114 0.07 6.25 -4.50
CA ALA A 114 -0.21 7.30 -5.46
C ALA A 114 -1.61 7.11 -6.09
N GLN A 115 -2.11 8.14 -6.76
CA GLN A 115 -3.36 8.12 -7.53
C GLN A 115 -3.13 8.60 -8.96
N VAL A 116 -3.94 8.06 -9.86
CA VAL A 116 -4.11 8.58 -11.22
C VAL A 116 -5.59 8.86 -11.44
N GLY A 117 -5.94 10.03 -11.96
CA GLY A 117 -7.32 10.51 -12.10
C GLY A 117 -7.58 11.74 -11.26
N SER A 118 -8.76 11.84 -10.66
CA SER A 118 -9.11 12.91 -9.72
C SER A 118 -8.23 12.85 -8.48
N THR A 119 -7.81 14.03 -8.01
CA THR A 119 -7.15 14.17 -6.70
C THR A 119 -8.18 13.99 -5.59
N ALA A 120 -8.00 12.98 -4.75
CA ALA A 120 -8.89 12.68 -3.64
C ALA A 120 -8.11 12.52 -2.33
N THR A 121 -8.70 12.90 -1.19
CA THR A 121 -8.18 12.54 0.13
C THR A 121 -8.66 11.13 0.49
N VAL A 122 -7.73 10.24 0.77
CA VAL A 122 -8.02 8.80 0.88
C VAL A 122 -7.35 8.21 2.10
N ASP A 123 -8.13 7.45 2.85
CA ASP A 123 -7.64 6.59 3.92
C ASP A 123 -7.16 5.29 3.30
N VAL A 124 -5.87 4.99 3.46
CA VAL A 124 -5.23 3.80 2.88
C VAL A 124 -4.71 2.91 4.00
N ALA A 125 -4.92 1.61 3.87
CA ALA A 125 -4.29 0.59 4.69
C ALA A 125 -3.70 -0.50 3.78
N ALA A 126 -2.38 -0.62 3.78
CA ALA A 126 -1.64 -1.59 3.00
C ALA A 126 -0.92 -2.58 3.91
N THR A 127 -1.04 -3.86 3.59
CA THR A 127 -0.46 -4.96 4.35
C THR A 127 0.35 -5.85 3.43
N ILE A 128 1.55 -6.21 3.86
CA ILE A 128 2.38 -7.20 3.18
C ILE A 128 2.67 -8.38 4.10
N GLN A 129 2.75 -9.57 3.50
CA GLN A 129 3.10 -10.80 4.19
C GLN A 129 4.43 -11.33 3.68
N PHE A 130 5.37 -11.46 4.60
CA PHE A 130 6.68 -12.05 4.37
C PHE A 130 6.66 -13.55 4.62
N SER A 131 7.50 -14.28 3.90
CA SER A 131 7.81 -15.68 4.17
C SER A 131 9.31 -15.97 4.11
N SER A 132 9.70 -17.07 4.78
CA SER A 132 11.02 -17.71 4.72
C SER A 132 11.15 -18.71 3.59
#